data_AF-A2E560-F1
#
_entry.id   AF-A2E560-F1
#
_cell.length_a   1.000
_cell.length_b   1.000
_cell.length_c   1.000
_cell.angle_alpha   90.00
_cell.angle_beta   90.00
_cell.angle_gamma   90.00
#
_symmetry.space_group_name_H-M   'P 1'
#
loop_
_entity.id
_entity.type
_entity.pdbx_description
1 polymer ?
#
loop_
_entity_poly.entity_id
_entity_poly.type
_entity_poly.pdbx_seq_one_letter_code
_entity_poly.pdbx_strand_id
1 'polypeptide(L)'
;MILERKYSIDGTYTSFDFRYYQLVFEHNLSENSKCFESVAEARDSQKTGRFSILYDLNNTKYLMKDNFRHFIIEYPEIQLINSWKQINSPTDEIEVPGQTKAIGFSPQVTEAPMKQWGGLVRTNILDNNYGVIFSYLDGHPGVWTWYFTIGLLCQTSYNSGGIPVNSQYTVNKVSLWSATKEYPHSNNAKCSCFSSVFRSSMFELSTFIFICI
;
A
#
# COMPACT_ATOMS: atom_id res chain seq x y z
N MET A 1 6.79 10.26 4.40
CA MET A 1 5.68 10.96 3.72
C MET A 1 4.32 10.48 4.23
N ILE A 2 3.31 11.36 4.27
CA ILE A 2 1.89 11.01 4.44
C ILE A 2 1.14 11.47 3.19
N LEU A 3 0.25 10.64 2.65
CA LEU A 3 -0.51 10.97 1.45
C LEU A 3 -1.65 11.95 1.79
N GLU A 4 -1.82 12.98 0.97
CA GLU A 4 -2.95 13.91 1.10
C GLU A 4 -4.25 13.18 0.73
N ARG A 5 -5.19 13.12 1.68
CA ARG A 5 -6.47 12.44 1.49
C ARG A 5 -7.55 13.42 1.03
N LYS A 6 -8.26 13.05 -0.03
CA LYS A 6 -9.39 13.79 -0.61
C LYS A 6 -10.64 12.94 -0.50
N TYR A 7 -11.64 13.46 0.21
CA TYR A 7 -12.89 12.76 0.46
C TYR A 7 -13.94 13.15 -0.59
N SER A 8 -14.63 12.17 -1.16
CA SER A 8 -15.80 12.37 -2.01
C SER A 8 -16.91 11.40 -1.63
N ILE A 9 -18.07 11.56 -2.26
CA ILE A 9 -19.24 10.67 -2.07
C ILE A 9 -18.90 9.22 -2.50
N ASP A 10 -18.03 9.07 -3.49
CA ASP A 10 -17.68 7.77 -4.08
C ASP A 10 -16.47 7.09 -3.40
N GLY A 11 -15.87 7.75 -2.40
CA GLY A 11 -14.80 7.19 -1.58
C GLY A 11 -13.71 8.18 -1.18
N THR A 12 -12.60 7.64 -0.68
CA THR A 12 -11.41 8.41 -0.33
C THR A 12 -10.34 8.23 -1.38
N TYR A 13 -9.71 9.32 -1.80
CA TYR A 13 -8.74 9.35 -2.88
C TYR A 13 -7.45 10.07 -2.47
N THR A 14 -6.38 9.78 -3.21
CA THR A 14 -5.12 10.54 -3.14
C THR A 14 -4.47 10.59 -4.52
N SER A 15 -3.41 11.38 -4.65
CA SER A 15 -2.62 11.48 -5.88
C SER A 15 -1.14 11.32 -5.57
N PHE A 16 -0.47 10.46 -6.33
CA PHE A 16 0.97 10.19 -6.19
C PHE A 16 1.54 9.78 -7.55
N ASP A 17 2.75 10.24 -7.89
CA ASP A 17 3.44 9.91 -9.16
C ASP A 17 2.52 9.97 -10.40
N PHE A 18 1.82 11.09 -10.58
CA PHE A 18 0.90 11.31 -11.70
C PHE A 18 -0.20 10.23 -11.85
N ARG A 19 -0.63 9.62 -10.74
CA ARG A 19 -1.77 8.70 -10.66
C ARG A 19 -2.74 9.11 -9.57
N TYR A 20 -4.02 8.82 -9.80
CA TYR A 20 -5.06 8.90 -8.78
C TYR A 20 -5.25 7.52 -8.16
N TYR A 21 -5.24 7.47 -6.84
CA TYR A 21 -5.47 6.26 -6.08
C TYR A 21 -6.76 6.36 -5.28
N GLN A 22 -7.47 5.25 -5.18
CA GLN A 22 -8.59 5.07 -4.27
C GLN A 22 -8.11 4.31 -3.04
N LEU A 23 -8.56 4.71 -1.85
CA LEU A 23 -8.40 3.91 -0.65
C LEU A 23 -9.23 2.63 -0.83
N VAL A 24 -8.58 1.47 -0.73
CA VAL A 24 -9.23 0.17 -0.89
C VAL A 24 -9.25 -0.63 0.41
N PHE A 25 -8.41 -0.25 1.37
CA PHE A 25 -8.38 -0.84 2.69
C PHE A 25 -7.75 0.12 3.70
N GLU A 26 -8.28 0.17 4.91
CA GLU A 26 -7.68 0.79 6.07
C GLU A 26 -7.95 -0.06 7.30
N HIS A 27 -6.90 -0.28 8.09
CA HIS A 27 -7.02 -0.88 9.41
C HIS A 27 -6.31 0.01 10.41
N ASN A 28 -7.02 0.39 11.46
CA ASN A 28 -6.55 1.15 12.60
C ASN A 28 -6.86 0.36 13.88
N LEU A 29 -5.83 -0.27 14.45
CA LEU A 29 -5.89 -0.96 15.73
C LEU A 29 -6.01 0.07 16.85
N SER A 30 -7.06 -0.08 17.66
CA SER A 30 -7.33 0.74 18.85
C SER A 30 -8.17 -0.06 19.84
N GLU A 31 -8.42 0.49 21.02
CA GLU A 31 -9.30 -0.13 22.02
C GLU A 31 -10.67 -0.53 21.44
N ASN A 32 -11.19 0.27 20.49
CA ASN A 32 -12.49 0.10 19.85
C ASN A 32 -12.45 -0.59 18.47
N SER A 33 -11.26 -0.92 17.96
CA SER A 33 -11.08 -1.54 16.65
C SER A 33 -9.96 -2.57 16.72
N LYS A 34 -10.34 -3.84 16.73
CA LYS A 34 -9.41 -4.97 16.76
C LYS A 34 -9.11 -5.45 15.34
N CYS A 35 -8.52 -6.63 15.23
CA CYS A 35 -8.42 -7.44 14.02
C CYS A 35 -9.78 -7.71 13.34
N PHE A 36 -9.75 -8.34 12.17
CA PHE A 36 -10.93 -8.81 11.43
C PHE A 36 -11.32 -10.22 11.90
N GLU A 37 -12.60 -10.47 12.19
CA GLU A 37 -13.09 -11.74 12.73
C GLU A 37 -13.07 -12.87 11.69
N SER A 38 -13.01 -12.52 10.39
CA SER A 38 -13.00 -13.48 9.30
C SER A 38 -12.39 -12.90 8.03
N VAL A 39 -12.04 -13.78 7.09
CA VAL A 39 -11.67 -13.40 5.72
C VAL A 39 -12.77 -12.61 5.04
N ALA A 40 -14.04 -12.95 5.27
CA ALA A 40 -15.16 -12.22 4.70
C ALA A 40 -15.19 -10.76 5.18
N GLU A 41 -14.98 -10.52 6.47
CA GLU A 41 -14.89 -9.17 7.02
C GLU A 41 -13.62 -8.44 6.56
N ALA A 42 -12.49 -9.13 6.47
CA ALA A 42 -11.26 -8.54 5.94
C ALA A 42 -11.42 -8.09 4.48
N ARG A 43 -12.27 -8.79 3.72
CA ARG A 43 -12.54 -8.52 2.30
C ARG A 43 -13.55 -7.38 2.08
N ASP A 44 -14.51 -7.21 2.98
CA ASP A 44 -15.57 -6.21 2.92
C ASP A 44 -15.95 -5.73 4.34
N SER A 45 -15.65 -4.47 4.64
CA SER A 45 -15.95 -3.89 5.95
C SER A 45 -16.06 -2.37 5.90
N GLN A 46 -16.99 -1.83 6.68
CA GLN A 46 -17.17 -0.40 6.92
C GLN A 46 -17.40 -0.12 8.41
N LYS A 47 -16.61 -0.77 9.27
CA LYS A 47 -16.69 -0.61 10.72
C LYS A 47 -15.73 0.49 11.19
N THR A 48 -15.98 1.04 12.37
CA THR A 48 -15.05 2.00 13.01
C THR A 48 -13.64 1.40 13.06
N GLY A 49 -12.67 2.12 12.49
CA GLY A 49 -11.26 1.71 12.41
C GLY A 49 -10.96 0.59 11.40
N ARG A 50 -11.94 0.10 10.64
CA ARG A 50 -11.79 -0.96 9.64
C ARG A 50 -12.61 -0.66 8.41
N PHE A 51 -11.92 -0.27 7.34
CA PHE A 51 -12.49 -0.08 6.01
C PHE A 51 -11.88 -1.10 5.06
N SER A 52 -12.68 -1.77 4.24
CA SER A 52 -12.21 -2.69 3.22
C SER A 52 -13.21 -2.80 2.09
N ILE A 53 -12.71 -2.62 0.87
CA ILE A 53 -13.39 -2.95 -0.39
C ILE A 53 -12.49 -3.86 -1.24
N LEU A 54 -11.70 -4.71 -0.58
CA LEU A 54 -10.73 -5.57 -1.26
C LEU A 54 -11.41 -6.54 -2.25
N TYR A 55 -12.70 -6.86 -2.07
CA TYR A 55 -13.48 -7.62 -3.04
C TYR A 55 -13.48 -7.01 -4.45
N ASP A 56 -13.29 -5.71 -4.58
CA ASP A 56 -13.38 -4.97 -5.85
C ASP A 56 -12.04 -4.92 -6.59
N LEU A 57 -10.93 -5.36 -5.98
CA LEU A 57 -9.59 -5.25 -6.60
C LEU A 57 -9.43 -6.01 -7.92
N ASN A 58 -10.32 -6.96 -8.22
CA ASN A 58 -10.35 -7.66 -9.50
C ASN A 58 -10.93 -6.82 -10.63
N ASN A 59 -11.63 -5.73 -10.32
CA ASN A 59 -12.25 -4.84 -11.28
C ASN A 59 -11.21 -4.24 -12.25
N THR A 60 -11.59 -4.11 -13.52
CA THR A 60 -10.74 -3.55 -14.59
C THR A 60 -10.42 -2.08 -14.36
N LYS A 61 -11.18 -1.36 -13.53
CA LYS A 61 -10.88 0.03 -13.15
C LYS A 61 -9.54 0.20 -12.43
N TYR A 62 -9.01 -0.87 -11.81
CA TYR A 62 -7.70 -0.87 -11.15
C TYR A 62 -6.56 -1.38 -12.07
N LEU A 63 -6.89 -1.77 -13.31
CA LEU A 63 -5.91 -2.20 -14.29
C LEU A 63 -5.49 -1.00 -15.14
N MET A 64 -4.19 -0.69 -15.11
CA MET A 64 -3.63 0.46 -15.82
C MET A 64 -3.28 0.10 -17.27
N LYS A 65 -2.95 1.11 -18.07
CA LYS A 65 -2.62 0.93 -19.50
C LYS A 65 -1.39 0.05 -19.76
N ASP A 66 -0.50 -0.06 -18.77
CA ASP A 66 0.67 -0.94 -18.84
C ASP A 66 0.34 -2.41 -18.52
N ASN A 67 -0.95 -2.74 -18.30
CA ASN A 67 -1.45 -4.04 -17.83
C ASN A 67 -1.00 -4.43 -16.42
N PHE A 68 -0.59 -3.45 -15.60
CA PHE A 68 -0.32 -3.66 -14.19
C PHE A 68 -1.37 -3.00 -13.32
N ARG A 69 -1.48 -3.49 -12.09
CA ARG A 69 -2.16 -2.84 -10.98
C ARG A 69 -1.11 -2.15 -10.13
N HIS A 70 -1.30 -0.88 -9.84
CA HIS A 70 -0.36 -0.05 -9.07
C HIS A 70 -0.93 0.19 -7.69
N PHE A 71 -0.10 0.02 -6.67
CA PHE A 71 -0.51 0.06 -5.27
C PHE A 71 0.41 0.94 -4.44
N ILE A 72 -0.15 1.47 -3.36
CA ILE A 72 0.62 2.10 -2.29
C ILE A 72 0.15 1.52 -0.97
N ILE A 73 1.09 1.09 -0.14
CA ILE A 73 0.87 0.81 1.27
C ILE A 73 1.42 1.98 2.07
N GLU A 74 0.59 2.57 2.91
CA GLU A 74 0.92 3.72 3.75
C GLU A 74 0.91 3.29 5.21
N TYR A 75 1.95 3.69 5.95
CA TYR A 75 2.10 3.51 7.39
C TYR A 75 2.14 4.88 8.08
N PRO A 76 0.99 5.46 8.47
CA PRO A 76 0.92 6.84 8.93
C PRO A 76 1.76 7.14 10.17
N GLU A 77 1.84 6.20 11.13
CA GLU A 77 2.56 6.39 12.40
C GLU A 77 4.07 6.61 12.20
N ILE A 78 4.66 5.90 11.25
CA ILE A 78 6.08 6.04 10.92
C ILE A 78 6.31 6.97 9.74
N GLN A 79 5.23 7.51 9.15
CA GLN A 79 5.26 8.40 7.99
C GLN A 79 6.07 7.81 6.83
N LEU A 80 5.83 6.55 6.47
CA LEU A 80 6.50 5.90 5.35
C LEU A 80 5.47 5.25 4.43
N ILE A 81 5.83 5.18 3.15
CA ILE A 81 5.08 4.42 2.15
C ILE A 81 5.97 3.40 1.45
N ASN A 82 5.35 2.36 0.90
CA ASN A 82 5.91 1.59 -0.21
C ASN A 82 4.90 1.62 -1.36
N SER A 83 5.39 1.85 -2.58
CA SER A 83 4.62 1.75 -3.81
C SER A 83 5.24 0.72 -4.75
N TRP A 84 4.39 0.00 -5.44
CA TRP A 84 4.80 -1.05 -6.36
C TRP A 84 3.70 -1.29 -7.39
N LYS A 85 4.03 -2.12 -8.36
CA LYS A 85 3.06 -2.69 -9.29
C LYS A 85 3.16 -4.20 -9.33
N GLN A 86 2.07 -4.86 -9.68
CA GLN A 86 1.97 -6.30 -9.92
C GLN A 86 0.90 -6.58 -10.98
N ILE A 87 0.95 -7.74 -11.62
CA ILE A 87 0.03 -8.09 -12.71
C ILE A 87 -1.32 -8.52 -12.14
N ASN A 88 -1.30 -9.46 -11.20
CA ASN A 88 -2.53 -10.02 -10.65
C ASN A 88 -3.09 -9.16 -9.53
N SER A 89 -4.40 -9.27 -9.33
CA SER A 89 -5.03 -8.76 -8.13
C SER A 89 -4.50 -9.51 -6.90
N PRO A 90 -4.16 -8.81 -5.80
CA PRO A 90 -3.74 -9.43 -4.55
C PRO A 90 -4.73 -10.47 -4.02
N THR A 91 -6.02 -10.36 -4.33
CA THR A 91 -7.06 -11.27 -3.84
C THR A 91 -7.21 -12.55 -4.67
N ASP A 92 -6.63 -12.59 -5.88
CA ASP A 92 -6.72 -13.71 -6.81
C ASP A 92 -5.43 -14.52 -6.89
N GLU A 93 -4.28 -13.87 -6.70
CA GLU A 93 -3.00 -14.58 -6.65
C GLU A 93 -2.86 -15.29 -5.31
N ILE A 94 -2.73 -16.62 -5.36
CA ILE A 94 -2.63 -17.46 -4.16
C ILE A 94 -1.18 -17.61 -3.78
N GLU A 95 -0.89 -17.44 -2.50
CA GLU A 95 0.43 -17.69 -1.96
C GLU A 95 0.89 -19.14 -2.16
N VAL A 96 2.13 -19.32 -2.61
CA VAL A 96 2.77 -20.61 -2.86
C VAL A 96 4.12 -20.69 -2.15
N PRO A 97 4.43 -21.78 -1.41
CA PRO A 97 5.71 -21.94 -0.74
C PRO A 97 6.91 -21.74 -1.68
N GLY A 98 7.89 -20.94 -1.24
CA GLY A 98 9.09 -20.60 -2.01
C GLY A 98 8.90 -19.50 -3.05
N GLN A 99 7.67 -19.04 -3.33
CA GLN A 99 7.42 -17.90 -4.21
C GLN A 99 7.35 -16.60 -3.41
N THR A 100 8.49 -15.90 -3.35
CA THR A 100 8.67 -14.72 -2.50
C THR A 100 8.22 -13.40 -3.13
N LYS A 101 7.59 -13.45 -4.29
CA LYS A 101 7.12 -12.27 -5.02
C LYS A 101 5.83 -12.56 -5.76
N ALA A 102 4.93 -11.58 -5.76
CA ALA A 102 3.77 -11.57 -6.63
C ALA A 102 4.19 -11.53 -8.11
N ILE A 103 3.36 -12.07 -9.00
CA ILE A 103 3.64 -12.09 -10.44
C ILE A 103 3.73 -10.65 -10.97
N GLY A 104 4.87 -10.36 -11.62
CA GLY A 104 5.15 -9.03 -12.16
C GLY A 104 5.45 -7.97 -11.09
N PHE A 105 5.75 -8.39 -9.85
CA PHE A 105 6.13 -7.47 -8.79
C PHE A 105 7.31 -6.58 -9.22
N SER A 106 7.09 -5.27 -9.17
CA SER A 106 8.11 -4.26 -9.44
C SER A 106 7.95 -3.10 -8.45
N PRO A 107 8.93 -2.87 -7.56
CA PRO A 107 8.88 -1.73 -6.64
C PRO A 107 9.09 -0.42 -7.40
N GLN A 108 8.48 0.66 -6.91
CA GLN A 108 8.60 2.01 -7.47
C GLN A 108 9.22 2.98 -6.47
N VAL A 109 8.57 3.19 -5.33
CA VAL A 109 9.07 4.01 -4.21
C VAL A 109 9.04 3.19 -2.95
N THR A 110 10.12 3.21 -2.19
CA THR A 110 10.35 2.26 -1.11
C THR A 110 11.00 2.93 0.09
N GLU A 111 10.17 3.51 0.95
CA GLU A 111 10.61 4.28 2.10
C GLU A 111 10.55 3.46 3.40
N ALA A 112 9.58 2.54 3.52
CA ALA A 112 9.50 1.62 4.65
C ALA A 112 10.50 0.47 4.50
N PRO A 113 10.97 -0.15 5.61
CA PRO A 113 12.03 -1.15 5.51
C PRO A 113 11.56 -2.33 4.66
N MET A 114 12.22 -2.52 3.52
CA MET A 114 11.77 -3.37 2.41
C MET A 114 12.23 -4.81 2.48
N LYS A 115 13.07 -5.17 3.45
CA LYS A 115 13.76 -6.45 3.42
C LYS A 115 12.70 -7.56 3.30
N GLN A 116 12.70 -8.24 2.16
CA GLN A 116 11.81 -9.34 1.81
C GLN A 116 10.36 -8.98 1.40
N TRP A 117 10.05 -7.71 1.12
CA TRP A 117 8.78 -7.34 0.50
C TRP A 117 8.68 -7.84 -0.95
N GLY A 118 7.59 -8.52 -1.27
CA GLY A 118 7.35 -9.19 -2.54
C GLY A 118 6.08 -8.75 -3.27
N GLY A 119 5.36 -7.75 -2.76
CA GLY A 119 4.01 -7.43 -3.21
C GLY A 119 2.95 -8.26 -2.48
N LEU A 120 1.67 -7.96 -2.72
CA LEU A 120 0.58 -8.59 -1.98
C LEU A 120 -0.02 -9.77 -2.76
N VAL A 121 -0.21 -10.89 -2.06
CA VAL A 121 -0.96 -12.06 -2.54
C VAL A 121 -1.91 -12.56 -1.45
N ARG A 122 -2.89 -13.38 -1.80
CA ARG A 122 -3.83 -13.98 -0.85
C ARG A 122 -3.13 -15.04 -0.03
N THR A 123 -3.06 -14.82 1.29
CA THR A 123 -2.40 -15.73 2.23
C THR A 123 -3.01 -17.14 2.12
N ASN A 124 -2.13 -18.12 2.03
CA ASN A 124 -2.50 -19.54 1.96
C ASN A 124 -1.52 -20.43 2.74
N ILE A 125 -0.41 -19.87 3.21
CA ILE A 125 0.58 -20.56 4.04
C ILE A 125 0.28 -20.26 5.52
N LEU A 126 0.44 -21.28 6.36
CA LEU A 126 0.32 -21.14 7.81
C LEU A 126 1.62 -20.59 8.39
N ASP A 127 1.54 -19.75 9.41
CA ASP A 127 2.70 -19.42 10.23
C ASP A 127 3.16 -20.66 11.00
N ASN A 128 4.45 -21.01 10.91
CA ASN A 128 4.99 -22.23 11.51
C ASN A 128 4.94 -22.25 13.04
N ASN A 129 4.97 -21.09 13.69
CA ASN A 129 4.99 -21.02 15.15
C ASN A 129 3.60 -21.23 15.75
N TYR A 130 2.55 -20.91 14.99
CA TYR A 130 1.17 -20.89 15.49
C TYR A 130 0.22 -21.83 14.75
N GLY A 131 0.58 -22.29 13.54
CA GLY A 131 -0.25 -23.19 12.73
C GLY A 131 -1.55 -22.55 12.23
N VAL A 132 -1.58 -21.22 12.04
CA VAL A 132 -2.78 -20.47 11.62
C VAL A 132 -2.47 -19.45 10.53
N ILE A 133 -3.51 -19.00 9.82
CA ILE A 133 -3.47 -17.85 8.91
C ILE A 133 -3.74 -16.58 9.71
N PHE A 134 -2.80 -15.63 9.70
CA PHE A 134 -2.91 -14.37 10.45
C PHE A 134 -3.42 -13.19 9.64
N SER A 135 -3.35 -13.22 8.32
CA SER A 135 -3.80 -12.12 7.48
C SER A 135 -4.59 -12.63 6.30
N TYR A 136 -5.34 -11.72 5.68
CA TYR A 136 -5.99 -11.99 4.41
C TYR A 136 -5.02 -11.91 3.24
N LEU A 137 -4.14 -10.90 3.24
CA LEU A 137 -3.07 -10.77 2.25
C LEU A 137 -1.70 -10.74 2.93
N ASP A 138 -0.72 -11.35 2.27
CA ASP A 138 0.69 -11.38 2.70
C ASP A 138 1.56 -10.56 1.75
N GLY A 139 2.46 -9.79 2.34
CA GLY A 139 3.43 -8.95 1.67
C GLY A 139 4.83 -9.53 1.56
N HIS A 140 5.12 -10.59 2.31
CA HIS A 140 6.31 -11.41 2.19
C HIS A 140 5.87 -12.84 1.88
N PRO A 141 5.33 -13.07 0.68
CA PRO A 141 4.71 -14.35 0.37
C PRO A 141 5.70 -15.49 0.32
N GLY A 142 5.19 -16.72 0.39
CA GLY A 142 5.96 -17.92 0.11
C GLY A 142 6.92 -18.33 1.23
N VAL A 143 6.83 -17.68 2.38
CA VAL A 143 7.57 -18.00 3.59
C VAL A 143 6.63 -18.05 4.79
N TRP A 144 7.11 -18.57 5.91
CA TRP A 144 6.29 -18.74 7.12
C TRP A 144 6.28 -17.51 8.04
N THR A 145 6.39 -16.31 7.45
CA THR A 145 6.38 -15.03 8.18
C THR A 145 5.42 -14.08 7.50
N TRP A 146 4.57 -13.42 8.27
CA TRP A 146 3.44 -12.63 7.77
C TRP A 146 3.76 -11.13 7.92
N TYR A 147 4.72 -10.62 7.16
CA TYR A 147 5.12 -9.20 7.19
C TYR A 147 4.34 -8.36 6.17
N PHE A 148 4.24 -7.05 6.43
CA PHE A 148 3.57 -6.09 5.57
C PHE A 148 2.11 -6.46 5.27
N THR A 149 1.43 -7.01 6.28
CA THR A 149 0.16 -7.69 6.09
C THR A 149 -1.03 -6.76 5.96
N ILE A 150 -2.03 -7.23 5.21
CA ILE A 150 -3.31 -6.54 5.05
C ILE A 150 -4.42 -7.48 5.50
N GLY A 151 -5.35 -6.95 6.30
CA GLY A 151 -6.48 -7.70 6.84
C GLY A 151 -6.08 -8.68 7.95
N LEU A 152 -5.42 -8.19 9.00
CA LEU A 152 -5.05 -8.98 10.19
C LEU A 152 -6.27 -9.65 10.81
N LEU A 153 -6.25 -10.97 10.96
CA LEU A 153 -7.35 -11.80 11.44
C LEU A 153 -7.28 -12.02 12.96
N CYS A 154 -8.43 -12.08 13.62
CA CYS A 154 -8.55 -12.37 15.05
C CYS A 154 -8.28 -13.84 15.34
N GLN A 155 -7.00 -14.18 15.49
CA GLN A 155 -6.56 -15.47 15.98
C GLN A 155 -6.17 -15.34 17.46
N THR A 156 -6.50 -16.35 18.27
CA THR A 156 -6.45 -16.31 19.74
C THR A 156 -5.04 -16.07 20.33
N SER A 157 -3.98 -16.20 19.53
CA SER A 157 -2.57 -16.06 19.96
C SER A 157 -1.92 -14.71 19.65
N TYR A 158 -2.46 -13.90 18.73
CA TYR A 158 -1.84 -12.64 18.31
C TYR A 158 -2.67 -11.44 18.77
N ASN A 159 -2.52 -11.05 20.03
CA ASN A 159 -3.43 -10.09 20.67
C ASN A 159 -2.81 -8.77 21.14
N SER A 160 -1.53 -8.46 20.83
CA SER A 160 -0.93 -7.23 21.37
C SER A 160 0.24 -6.60 20.61
N GLY A 161 0.65 -7.12 19.46
CA GLY A 161 1.87 -6.64 18.78
C GLY A 161 1.70 -5.43 17.86
N GLY A 162 0.50 -5.18 17.34
CA GLY A 162 0.26 -4.27 16.21
C GLY A 162 0.28 -4.98 14.85
N ILE A 163 0.11 -4.24 13.76
CA ILE A 163 0.22 -4.72 12.37
C ILE A 163 1.70 -4.75 12.00
N PRO A 164 2.29 -5.91 11.61
CA PRO A 164 3.70 -5.99 11.30
C PRO A 164 4.01 -5.33 9.96
N VAL A 165 4.92 -4.37 10.02
CA VAL A 165 5.56 -3.81 8.83
C VAL A 165 6.70 -4.75 8.41
N ASN A 166 7.47 -5.28 9.35
CA ASN A 166 8.54 -6.25 9.12
C ASN A 166 8.93 -6.93 10.44
N SER A 167 10.10 -7.59 10.48
CA SER A 167 10.60 -8.30 11.67
C SER A 167 10.93 -7.41 12.88
N GLN A 168 11.04 -6.09 12.71
CA GLN A 168 11.47 -5.14 13.73
C GLN A 168 10.39 -4.11 14.10
N TYR A 169 9.41 -3.89 13.22
CA TYR A 169 8.46 -2.80 13.36
C TYR A 169 7.03 -3.28 13.20
N THR A 170 6.19 -2.83 14.12
CA THR A 170 4.74 -2.92 14.06
C THR A 170 4.13 -1.53 14.13
N VAL A 171 2.94 -1.37 13.58
CA VAL A 171 2.16 -0.12 13.59
C VAL A 171 0.72 -0.44 13.97
N ASN A 172 -0.03 0.52 14.45
CA ASN A 172 -1.46 0.36 14.68
C ASN A 172 -2.28 0.63 13.41
N LYS A 173 -1.77 1.44 12.49
CA LYS A 173 -2.49 1.88 11.30
C LYS A 173 -1.76 1.55 10.01
N VAL A 174 -2.50 0.96 9.07
CA VAL A 174 -2.08 0.73 7.68
C VAL A 174 -3.20 1.14 6.73
N SER A 175 -2.83 1.63 5.56
CA SER A 175 -3.78 1.93 4.48
C SER A 175 -3.24 1.38 3.16
N LEU A 176 -4.11 0.74 2.38
CA LEU A 176 -3.80 0.29 1.03
C LEU A 176 -4.57 1.13 0.03
N TRP A 177 -3.86 1.58 -0.98
CA TRP A 177 -4.35 2.43 -2.06
C TRP A 177 -4.14 1.71 -3.39
N SER A 178 -5.11 1.79 -4.29
CA SER A 178 -5.00 1.23 -5.65
C SER A 178 -5.24 2.30 -6.70
N ALA A 179 -4.38 2.34 -7.72
CA ALA A 179 -4.49 3.31 -8.81
C ALA A 179 -5.77 3.04 -9.62
N THR A 180 -6.46 4.12 -9.99
CA THR A 180 -7.72 4.06 -10.77
C THR A 180 -7.62 4.77 -12.12
N LYS A 181 -6.67 5.70 -12.25
CA LYS A 181 -6.39 6.44 -13.49
C LYS A 181 -5.06 7.16 -13.41
N GLU A 182 -4.44 7.34 -14.57
CA GLU A 182 -3.30 8.22 -14.78
C GLU A 182 -3.79 9.63 -15.12
N TYR A 183 -3.04 10.65 -14.74
CA TYR A 183 -3.25 11.97 -15.33
C TYR A 183 -3.00 11.85 -16.84
N PRO A 184 -3.85 12.45 -17.70
CA PRO A 184 -3.44 12.65 -19.08
C PRO A 184 -2.13 13.43 -19.04
N HIS A 185 -1.06 12.82 -19.54
CA HIS A 185 0.18 13.52 -19.79
C HIS A 185 -0.18 14.69 -20.72
N SER A 186 -0.30 15.91 -20.19
CA SER A 186 0.01 17.05 -21.04
C SER A 186 1.48 16.86 -21.38
N ASN A 187 1.81 16.69 -22.66
CA ASN A 187 3.17 16.46 -23.14
C ASN A 187 4.19 17.55 -22.73
N ASN A 188 3.78 18.54 -21.93
CA ASN A 188 4.55 19.70 -21.49
C ASN A 188 5.09 19.59 -20.06
N ALA A 189 4.79 18.52 -19.31
CA ALA A 189 5.23 18.38 -17.90
C ALA A 189 6.39 17.39 -17.70
N LYS A 190 7.20 17.14 -18.73
CA LYS A 190 8.38 16.25 -18.64
C LYS A 190 9.60 16.85 -17.94
N CYS A 191 9.49 18.04 -17.35
CA CYS A 191 10.59 18.66 -16.61
C CYS A 191 10.11 19.23 -15.28
N SER A 192 10.21 18.44 -14.21
CA SER A 192 10.49 18.99 -12.89
C SER A 192 11.43 18.03 -12.16
N CYS A 193 12.68 18.02 -12.63
CA CYS A 193 13.76 17.49 -11.81
C CYS A 193 13.81 18.28 -10.50
N PHE A 194 13.87 17.54 -9.40
CA PHE A 194 14.35 18.00 -8.11
C PHE A 194 15.61 18.86 -8.30
N SER A 195 15.54 20.14 -7.94
CA SER A 195 16.71 20.91 -7.51
C SER A 195 16.57 21.18 -6.02
N SER A 196 17.03 20.23 -5.22
CA SER A 196 17.45 20.52 -3.85
C SER A 196 18.69 21.40 -3.91
N VAL A 197 18.53 22.71 -3.76
CA VAL A 197 19.63 23.60 -3.37
C VAL A 197 19.21 24.37 -2.14
N PHE A 198 19.54 23.80 -0.98
CA PHE A 198 19.77 24.56 0.22
C PHE A 198 20.95 25.52 -0.04
N ARG A 199 20.69 26.83 0.03
CA ARG A 199 21.59 27.88 0.51
C ARG A 199 20.73 29.13 0.76
N SER A 200 20.39 29.39 2.02
CA SER A 200 21.06 30.40 2.85
C SER A 200 20.82 31.82 2.33
N SER A 201 19.84 32.48 2.95
CA SER A 201 19.74 33.93 3.19
C SER A 201 20.70 34.84 2.41
N MET A 202 20.18 35.57 1.41
CA MET A 202 20.20 37.03 1.32
C MET A 202 19.69 37.47 -0.06
N PHE A 203 18.70 38.38 -0.03
CA PHE A 203 18.47 39.51 -0.92
C PHE A 203 18.74 39.44 -2.44
N GLU A 204 17.74 39.96 -3.15
CA GLU A 204 17.73 40.63 -4.46
C GLU A 204 17.26 39.87 -5.71
N LEU A 205 16.35 40.58 -6.40
CA LEU A 205 15.77 40.32 -7.69
C LEU A 205 16.79 39.78 -8.70
N SER A 206 16.47 38.67 -9.34
CA SER A 206 17.00 38.38 -10.67
C SER A 206 15.98 37.61 -11.49
N THR A 207 15.67 38.19 -12.64
CA THR A 207 14.84 37.71 -13.74
C THR A 207 15.11 36.24 -14.08
N PHE A 208 14.07 35.40 -14.07
CA PHE A 208 14.13 34.08 -14.68
C PHE A 208 14.09 34.23 -16.20
N ILE A 209 15.26 34.14 -16.85
CA ILE A 209 15.34 33.94 -18.30
C ILE A 209 15.17 32.44 -18.56
N PHE A 210 14.06 32.07 -19.20
CA PHE A 210 13.87 30.74 -19.77
C PHE A 210 14.45 30.74 -21.19
N ILE A 211 15.55 30.02 -21.41
CA ILE A 211 16.01 29.67 -22.76
C ILE A 211 15.55 28.23 -23.03
N CYS A 212 14.63 28.09 -23.99
CA CYS A 212 14.34 26.84 -24.65
C CYS A 212 15.21 26.75 -25.92
N ILE A 213 15.89 25.62 -26.12
CA ILE A 213 16.37 25.19 -27.45
C ILE A 213 15.52 23.99 -27.84
#